data_AF-A0A1R1XAD8-F1
#
_entry.id   AF-A0A1R1XAD8-F1
#
_cell.length_a   1.000
_cell.length_b   1.000
_cell.length_c   1.000
_cell.angle_alpha   90.00
_cell.angle_beta   90.00
_cell.angle_gamma   90.00
#
_symmetry.space_group_name_H-M   'P 1'
#
loop_
_entity.id
_entity.type
_entity.pdbx_description
1 polymer ?
#
loop_
_entity_poly.entity_id
_entity_poly.type
_entity_poly.pdbx_seq_one_letter_code
_entity_poly.pdbx_strand_id
1 'polypeptide(L)'
;MDPIKLSNGLSNGLIYVSLGTFLIIGLAAGRKSSKDLNKFIKALYTQGFLSIGFNFVAVNVGSSLFYSLPEFGTIGGVFGVFSYSIAAVFPILALGIIGPIFRKHNPDNWSMSSFIMDRFGIYLNTLYCLLCVVFMVLYLVGELTTIYGAFQLLTDINPTVPVIILAVVTVTYSSKYRFHF
;
A
#
# COMPACT_ATOMS: atom_id res chain seq x y z
N MET A 1 6.19 15.25 -28.34
CA MET A 1 7.15 14.13 -28.55
C MET A 1 6.35 12.88 -28.35
N ASP A 2 6.03 12.15 -29.42
CA ASP A 2 5.27 10.90 -29.30
C ASP A 2 6.14 9.89 -28.55
N PRO A 3 5.65 9.28 -27.46
CA PRO A 3 6.43 8.31 -26.70
C PRO A 3 6.80 7.14 -27.63
N ILE A 4 8.07 6.73 -27.61
CA ILE A 4 8.54 5.55 -28.33
C ILE A 4 7.91 4.33 -27.66
N LYS A 5 6.85 3.79 -28.27
CA LYS A 5 6.10 2.66 -27.74
C LYS A 5 6.82 1.35 -28.07
N LEU A 6 6.82 0.41 -27.13
CA LEU A 6 7.45 -0.90 -27.32
C LEU A 6 6.66 -1.76 -28.31
N SER A 7 7.39 -2.51 -29.16
CA SER A 7 6.79 -3.50 -30.07
C SER A 7 5.88 -4.47 -29.30
N ASN A 8 4.69 -4.72 -29.86
CA ASN A 8 3.59 -5.46 -29.23
C ASN A 8 4.00 -6.84 -28.66
N GLY A 9 4.93 -7.53 -29.33
CA GLY A 9 5.44 -8.83 -28.88
C GLY A 9 6.33 -8.75 -27.64
N LEU A 10 7.21 -7.73 -27.58
CA LEU A 10 8.13 -7.54 -26.45
C LEU A 10 7.38 -7.05 -25.21
N SER A 11 6.41 -6.14 -25.39
CA SER A 11 5.64 -5.60 -24.27
C SER A 11 4.75 -6.66 -23.62
N ASN A 12 4.05 -7.47 -24.41
CA ASN A 12 3.28 -8.62 -23.88
C ASN A 12 4.19 -9.58 -23.11
N GLY A 13 5.34 -9.95 -23.69
CA GLY A 13 6.30 -10.84 -23.02
C GLY A 13 6.74 -10.31 -21.65
N LEU A 14 7.11 -9.02 -21.57
CA LEU A 14 7.54 -8.39 -20.32
C LEU A 14 6.41 -8.32 -19.29
N ILE A 15 5.18 -7.99 -19.71
CA ILE A 15 4.01 -7.92 -18.83
C ILE A 15 3.69 -9.31 -18.26
N TYR A 16 3.59 -10.34 -19.09
CA TYR A 16 3.25 -11.67 -18.61
C TYR A 16 4.37 -12.30 -17.77
N VAL A 17 5.64 -12.06 -18.11
CA VAL A 17 6.79 -12.55 -17.33
C VAL A 17 6.87 -11.85 -15.98
N SER A 18 6.69 -10.52 -15.92
CA SER A 18 6.68 -9.79 -14.66
C SER A 18 5.51 -10.22 -13.77
N LEU A 19 4.30 -10.30 -14.32
CA LEU A 19 3.12 -10.81 -13.60
C LEU A 19 3.33 -12.25 -13.09
N GLY A 20 3.88 -13.14 -13.92
CA GLY A 20 4.19 -14.52 -13.55
C GLY A 20 5.23 -14.61 -12.43
N THR A 21 6.28 -13.79 -12.49
CA THR A 21 7.32 -13.74 -11.46
C THR A 21 6.76 -13.23 -10.13
N PHE A 22 5.97 -12.15 -10.16
CA PHE A 22 5.31 -11.61 -8.96
C PHE A 22 4.30 -12.60 -8.36
N LEU A 23 3.55 -13.32 -9.20
CA LEU A 23 2.65 -14.39 -8.76
C LEU A 23 3.41 -15.49 -8.02
N ILE A 24 4.52 -15.97 -8.59
CA ILE A 24 5.33 -17.05 -7.99
C ILE A 24 5.91 -16.60 -6.65
N ILE A 25 6.48 -15.39 -6.59
CA ILE A 25 7.02 -14.81 -5.35
C ILE A 25 5.90 -14.64 -4.31
N GLY A 26 4.75 -14.09 -4.72
CA GLY A 26 3.59 -13.89 -3.83
C GLY A 26 3.07 -15.20 -3.25
N LEU A 27 2.95 -16.25 -4.06
CA LEU A 27 2.53 -17.59 -3.62
C LEU A 27 3.59 -18.25 -2.71
N ALA A 28 4.88 -18.10 -3.01
CA ALA A 28 5.96 -18.64 -2.20
C ALA A 28 6.07 -17.95 -0.83
N ALA A 29 5.96 -16.62 -0.81
CA ALA A 29 5.93 -15.83 0.42
C ALA A 29 4.68 -16.12 1.26
N GLY A 30 3.51 -16.23 0.62
CA GLY A 30 2.25 -16.58 1.28
C GLY A 30 2.28 -17.94 1.96
N ARG A 31 2.85 -18.95 1.29
CA ARG A 31 3.05 -20.30 1.88
C ARG A 31 3.98 -20.32 3.09
N LYS A 32 4.97 -19.42 3.15
CA LYS A 32 5.94 -19.34 4.26
C LYS A 32 5.38 -18.56 5.46
N SER A 33 4.49 -17.60 5.23
CA SER A 33 3.88 -16.75 6.27
C SER A 33 2.68 -17.40 6.97
N SER A 34 1.96 -18.31 6.29
CA SER A 34 0.71 -18.91 6.76
C SER A 34 0.80 -19.83 7.99
N LYS A 35 1.96 -19.94 8.66
CA LYS A 35 2.19 -21.00 9.67
C LYS A 35 2.10 -20.58 11.14
N ASP A 36 2.05 -19.31 11.50
CA ASP A 36 1.91 -18.93 12.93
C ASP A 36 1.38 -17.50 13.15
N LEU A 37 0.11 -17.37 13.53
CA LEU A 37 -0.50 -16.10 13.98
C LEU A 37 0.23 -15.53 15.21
N ASN A 38 0.60 -16.39 16.15
CA ASN A 38 1.33 -16.00 17.35
C ASN A 38 2.74 -15.49 17.03
N LYS A 39 3.36 -15.97 15.95
CA LYS A 39 4.67 -15.50 15.50
C LYS A 39 4.56 -14.18 14.74
N PHE A 40 3.46 -13.95 14.01
CA PHE A 40 3.14 -12.66 13.39
C PHE A 40 2.88 -11.58 14.45
N ILE A 41 2.06 -11.88 15.46
CA ILE A 41 1.79 -10.95 16.57
C ILE A 41 3.06 -10.70 17.39
N LYS A 42 3.84 -11.74 17.74
CA LYS A 42 5.12 -11.55 18.45
C LYS A 42 6.14 -10.76 17.64
N ALA A 43 6.22 -10.97 16.32
CA ALA A 43 7.12 -10.21 15.45
C ALA A 43 6.79 -8.71 15.45
N LEU A 44 5.51 -8.33 15.59
CA LEU A 44 5.09 -6.92 15.71
C LEU A 44 5.74 -6.19 16.91
N TYR A 45 6.04 -6.91 18.00
CA TYR A 45 6.61 -6.32 19.21
C TYR A 45 8.15 -6.37 19.28
N THR A 46 8.81 -7.12 18.40
CA THR A 46 10.28 -7.33 18.44
C THR A 46 11.05 -6.55 17.36
N GLN A 47 10.36 -5.82 16.47
CA GLN A 47 11.03 -5.08 15.40
C GLN A 47 11.81 -3.86 15.91
N GLY A 48 13.04 -3.70 15.43
CA GLY A 48 13.88 -2.53 15.71
C GLY A 48 13.36 -1.26 15.03
N PHE A 49 13.74 -0.10 15.56
CA PHE A 49 13.32 1.23 15.09
C PHE A 49 13.50 1.44 13.58
N LEU A 50 14.64 1.01 13.00
CA LEU A 50 14.89 1.14 11.56
C LEU A 50 13.95 0.27 10.74
N SER A 51 13.64 -0.95 11.20
CA SER A 51 12.72 -1.86 10.51
C SER A 51 11.30 -1.29 10.47
N ILE A 52 10.86 -0.67 11.57
CA ILE A 52 9.56 0.00 11.66
C ILE A 52 9.55 1.23 10.76
N GLY A 53 10.59 2.05 10.80
CA GLY A 53 10.73 3.23 9.94
C GLY A 53 10.66 2.88 8.45
N PHE A 54 11.42 1.87 8.01
CA PHE A 54 11.35 1.38 6.63
C PHE A 54 10.00 0.79 6.27
N ASN A 55 9.30 0.13 7.20
CA ASN A 55 7.95 -0.36 6.95
C ASN A 55 6.97 0.78 6.70
N PHE A 56 7.03 1.85 7.50
CA PHE A 56 6.20 3.04 7.27
C PHE A 56 6.49 3.70 5.93
N VAL A 57 7.77 3.83 5.54
CA VAL A 57 8.14 4.35 4.22
C VAL A 57 7.61 3.45 3.11
N ALA A 58 7.80 2.13 3.22
CA ALA A 58 7.35 1.17 2.21
C ALA A 58 5.83 1.17 2.02
N VAL A 59 5.04 1.38 3.10
CA VAL A 59 3.58 1.49 3.01
C VAL A 59 3.13 2.81 2.38
N ASN A 60 3.89 3.90 2.55
CA ASN A 60 3.55 5.20 1.96
C ASN A 60 4.01 5.33 0.50
N VAL A 61 5.09 4.66 0.11
CA VAL A 61 5.63 4.66 -1.26
C VAL A 61 4.82 3.68 -2.12
N GLY A 62 3.64 4.11 -2.57
CA GLY A 62 2.79 3.40 -3.52
C GLY A 62 3.15 3.71 -4.98
N SER A 63 2.54 2.98 -5.92
CA SER A 63 2.66 3.26 -7.36
C SER A 63 2.12 4.64 -7.72
N SER A 64 1.11 5.11 -6.99
CA SER A 64 0.53 6.47 -7.10
C SER A 64 1.57 7.59 -7.00
N LEU A 65 2.61 7.42 -6.18
CA LEU A 65 3.67 8.41 -5.99
C LEU A 65 4.43 8.70 -7.29
N PHE A 66 4.58 7.71 -8.18
CA PHE A 66 5.28 7.86 -9.46
C PHE A 66 4.53 8.73 -10.47
N TYR A 67 3.22 8.88 -10.32
CA TYR A 67 2.42 9.75 -11.18
C TYR A 67 2.29 11.15 -10.57
N SER A 68 2.05 11.22 -9.25
CA SER A 68 1.90 12.51 -8.56
C SER A 68 3.17 13.35 -8.58
N LEU A 69 4.37 12.76 -8.41
CA LEU A 69 5.62 13.53 -8.38
C LEU A 69 5.91 14.29 -9.68
N PRO A 70 5.87 13.67 -10.88
CA PRO A 70 5.99 14.39 -12.15
C PRO A 70 4.89 15.43 -12.39
N GLU A 71 3.66 15.12 -11.97
CA GLU A 71 2.51 16.03 -12.09
C GLU A 71 2.73 17.32 -11.28
N PHE A 72 3.07 17.18 -9.99
CA PHE A 72 3.42 18.31 -9.13
C PHE A 72 4.71 19.02 -9.59
N GLY A 73 5.66 18.29 -10.16
CA GLY A 73 6.86 18.88 -10.76
C GLY A 73 6.57 19.72 -12.00
N THR A 74 5.54 19.36 -12.78
CA THR A 74 5.10 20.13 -13.96
C THR A 74 4.32 21.37 -13.55
N ILE A 75 3.45 21.26 -12.55
CA ILE A 75 2.58 22.35 -12.09
C ILE A 75 3.35 23.35 -11.21
N GLY A 76 4.12 22.85 -10.24
CA GLY A 76 4.76 23.64 -9.19
C GLY A 76 6.29 23.70 -9.26
N GLY A 77 6.89 23.11 -10.29
CA GLY A 77 8.35 23.03 -10.43
C GLY A 77 9.01 22.31 -9.25
N VAL A 78 10.28 22.64 -9.00
CA VAL A 78 11.07 22.03 -7.91
C VAL A 78 10.45 22.29 -6.53
N PHE A 79 9.90 23.49 -6.32
CA PHE A 79 9.26 23.85 -5.04
C PHE A 79 7.98 23.04 -4.78
N GLY A 80 7.20 22.70 -5.81
CA GLY A 80 6.03 21.83 -5.68
C GLY A 80 6.37 20.41 -5.23
N VAL A 81 7.49 19.87 -5.71
CA VAL A 81 7.97 18.55 -5.28
C VAL A 81 8.47 18.57 -3.83
N PHE A 82 9.17 19.65 -3.43
CA PHE A 82 9.61 19.82 -2.06
C PHE A 82 8.45 19.94 -1.08
N SER A 83 7.42 20.73 -1.40
CA SER A 83 6.25 20.89 -0.53
C SER A 83 5.48 19.58 -0.37
N TYR A 84 5.31 18.80 -1.44
CA TYR A 84 4.71 17.47 -1.39
C TYR A 84 5.52 16.51 -0.50
N SER A 85 6.85 16.52 -0.67
CA SER A 85 7.74 15.66 0.12
C SER A 85 7.70 15.99 1.61
N ILE A 86 7.69 17.28 1.97
CA ILE A 86 7.56 17.74 3.36
C ILE A 86 6.19 17.36 3.93
N ALA A 87 5.12 17.55 3.14
CA ALA A 87 3.77 17.17 3.54
C ALA A 87 3.64 15.66 3.78
N ALA A 88 4.30 14.81 2.98
CA ALA A 88 4.28 13.35 3.15
C ALA A 88 5.04 12.87 4.41
N VAL A 89 6.08 13.58 4.82
CA VAL A 89 6.85 13.25 6.03
C VAL A 89 6.13 13.66 7.31
N PHE A 90 5.30 14.71 7.25
CA PHE A 90 4.64 15.29 8.42
C PHE A 90 3.76 14.29 9.21
N PRO A 91 2.88 13.47 8.58
CA PRO A 91 2.12 12.45 9.29
C PRO A 91 3.00 11.41 9.99
N ILE A 92 4.12 11.02 9.37
CA ILE A 92 5.04 10.03 9.94
C ILE A 92 5.72 10.60 11.19
N LEU A 93 6.14 11.86 11.14
CA LEU A 93 6.69 12.56 12.31
C LEU A 93 5.65 12.70 13.42
N ALA A 94 4.42 13.09 13.08
CA ALA A 94 3.32 13.17 14.04
C ALA A 94 3.06 11.82 14.71
N LEU A 95 3.01 10.73 13.95
CA LEU A 95 2.86 9.37 14.49
C LEU A 95 4.05 8.94 15.36
N GLY A 96 5.27 9.36 15.02
CA GLY A 96 6.46 9.10 15.83
C GLY A 96 6.42 9.76 17.21
N ILE A 97 5.81 10.95 17.32
CA ILE A 97 5.67 11.69 18.58
C ILE A 97 4.44 11.22 19.37
N ILE A 98 3.32 11.00 18.67
CA ILE A 98 2.03 10.65 19.27
C ILE A 98 2.01 9.17 19.68
N GLY A 99 2.55 8.28 18.86
CA GLY A 99 2.62 6.84 19.11
C GLY A 99 3.10 6.44 20.51
N PRO A 100 4.25 6.94 21.02
CA PRO A 100 4.72 6.59 22.36
C PRO A 100 3.81 7.11 23.48
N ILE A 101 3.16 8.27 23.31
CA ILE A 101 2.24 8.84 24.31
C ILE A 101 1.02 7.91 24.48
N PHE A 102 0.47 7.45 23.35
CA PHE A 102 -0.66 6.52 23.36
C PHE A 102 -0.25 5.16 23.93
N ARG A 103 0.99 4.69 23.66
CA ARG A 103 1.48 3.38 24.12
C ARG A 103 1.68 3.32 25.63
N LYS A 104 1.91 4.47 26.27
CA LYS A 104 1.98 4.59 27.73
C LYS A 104 0.61 4.48 28.39
N HIS A 105 -0.48 4.81 27.68
CA HIS A 105 -1.82 4.84 28.26
C HIS A 105 -2.52 3.47 28.25
N ASN A 106 -2.33 2.67 27.19
CA ASN A 106 -2.91 1.32 27.05
C ASN A 106 -1.82 0.27 26.73
N PRO A 107 -1.18 -0.34 27.75
CA PRO A 107 -0.08 -1.28 27.55
C PRO A 107 -0.50 -2.68 27.06
N ASP A 108 -1.72 -3.13 27.36
CA ASP A 108 -2.10 -4.55 27.20
C ASP A 108 -2.75 -4.91 25.85
N ASN A 109 -3.43 -3.98 25.16
CA ASN A 109 -4.08 -4.22 23.87
C ASN A 109 -3.91 -3.02 22.92
N TRP A 110 -2.85 -3.05 22.11
CA TRP A 110 -2.50 -1.98 21.17
C TRP A 110 -3.31 -2.10 19.87
N SER A 111 -4.49 -1.48 19.85
CA SER A 111 -5.28 -1.26 18.63
C SER A 111 -5.91 0.13 18.71
N MET A 112 -5.79 0.91 17.63
CA MET A 112 -6.42 2.24 17.59
C MET A 112 -7.94 2.14 17.75
N SER A 113 -8.54 1.05 17.23
CA SER A 113 -9.96 0.75 17.43
C SER A 113 -10.30 0.45 18.88
N SER A 114 -9.45 -0.31 19.59
CA SER A 114 -9.65 -0.59 21.03
C SER A 114 -9.55 0.68 21.87
N PHE A 115 -8.58 1.56 21.58
CA PHE A 115 -8.46 2.86 22.25
C PHE A 115 -9.68 3.75 22.02
N ILE A 116 -10.18 3.82 20.78
CA ILE A 116 -11.38 4.61 20.46
C ILE A 116 -12.60 4.01 21.17
N MET A 117 -12.70 2.70 21.23
CA MET A 117 -13.79 2.03 21.93
C MET A 117 -13.79 2.32 23.43
N ASP A 118 -12.63 2.28 24.08
CA ASP A 118 -12.49 2.57 25.52
C ASP A 118 -12.77 4.05 25.85
N ARG A 119 -12.35 4.98 24.97
CA ARG A 119 -12.45 6.43 25.24
C ARG A 119 -13.76 7.07 24.75
N PHE A 120 -14.29 6.60 23.63
CA PHE A 120 -15.38 7.25 22.88
C PHE A 120 -16.59 6.34 22.61
N GLY A 121 -16.49 5.05 22.97
CA GLY A 121 -17.57 4.08 22.82
C GLY A 121 -17.76 3.51 21.41
N ILE A 122 -18.78 2.67 21.25
CA ILE A 122 -18.98 1.83 20.07
C ILE A 122 -19.37 2.61 18.80
N TYR A 123 -20.13 3.71 18.93
CA TYR A 123 -20.60 4.49 17.79
C TYR A 123 -19.44 5.15 17.03
N LEU A 124 -18.53 5.82 17.77
CA LEU A 124 -17.35 6.45 17.18
C LEU A 124 -16.35 5.41 16.67
N ASN A 125 -16.21 4.27 17.34
CA ASN A 125 -15.38 3.18 16.83
C ASN A 125 -15.91 2.64 15.49
N THR A 126 -17.22 2.46 15.37
CA THR A 126 -17.85 1.97 14.11
C THR A 126 -17.63 2.97 12.97
N LEU A 127 -17.82 4.27 13.23
CA LEU A 127 -17.56 5.31 12.24
C LEU A 127 -16.09 5.35 11.83
N TYR A 128 -15.16 5.24 12.78
CA TYR A 128 -13.73 5.15 12.52
C TYR A 128 -13.39 3.94 11.63
N CYS A 129 -13.88 2.75 11.98
CA CYS A 129 -13.67 1.54 11.17
C CYS A 129 -14.22 1.71 9.75
N LEU A 130 -15.41 2.32 9.60
CA LEU A 130 -16.00 2.59 8.30
C LEU A 130 -15.13 3.54 7.46
N LEU A 131 -14.65 4.64 8.07
CA LEU A 131 -13.73 5.56 7.41
C LEU A 131 -12.44 4.87 6.97
N CYS A 132 -11.86 4.01 7.81
CA CYS A 132 -10.67 3.24 7.45
C CYS A 132 -10.92 2.30 6.25
N VAL A 133 -12.08 1.64 6.21
CA VAL A 133 -12.46 0.77 5.08
C VAL A 133 -12.62 1.59 3.80
N VAL A 134 -13.37 2.70 3.86
CA VAL A 134 -13.56 3.60 2.70
C VAL A 134 -12.22 4.15 2.21
N PHE A 135 -11.37 4.62 3.13
CA PHE A 135 -10.04 5.11 2.80
C PHE A 135 -9.19 4.04 2.10
N MET A 136 -9.20 2.80 2.60
CA MET A 136 -8.46 1.69 1.96
C MET A 136 -9.00 1.35 0.57
N VAL A 137 -10.32 1.42 0.36
CA VAL A 137 -10.92 1.23 -0.97
C VAL A 137 -10.47 2.33 -1.93
N LEU A 138 -10.51 3.60 -1.50
CA LEU A 138 -10.06 4.72 -2.32
C LEU A 138 -8.57 4.63 -2.66
N TYR A 139 -7.75 4.24 -1.68
CA TYR A 139 -6.32 4.00 -1.88
C TYR A 139 -6.08 2.89 -2.91
N LEU A 140 -6.79 1.76 -2.81
CA LEU A 140 -6.69 0.66 -3.76
C LEU A 140 -7.09 1.08 -5.18
N VAL A 141 -8.16 1.86 -5.32
CA VAL A 141 -8.61 2.40 -6.62
C VAL A 141 -7.55 3.34 -7.19
N GLY A 142 -6.94 4.19 -6.36
CA GLY A 142 -5.83 5.06 -6.77
C GLY A 142 -4.65 4.28 -7.34
N GLU A 143 -4.20 3.26 -6.61
CA GLU A 143 -3.09 2.39 -7.05
C GLU A 143 -3.41 1.68 -8.38
N LEU A 144 -4.62 1.12 -8.55
CA LEU A 144 -5.02 0.48 -9.80
C LEU A 144 -5.08 1.47 -10.97
N THR A 145 -5.52 2.70 -10.72
CA THR A 145 -5.58 3.78 -11.73
C THR A 145 -4.19 4.18 -12.19
N THR A 146 -3.23 4.29 -11.26
CA THR A 146 -1.85 4.61 -11.61
C THR A 146 -1.20 3.50 -12.45
N ILE A 147 -1.43 2.24 -12.10
CA ILE A 147 -0.96 1.09 -12.89
C ILE A 147 -1.57 1.12 -14.30
N TYR A 148 -2.88 1.39 -14.41
CA TYR A 148 -3.57 1.54 -15.69
C TYR A 148 -2.92 2.65 -16.55
N GLY A 149 -2.67 3.82 -15.97
CA GLY A 149 -2.01 4.94 -16.64
C GLY A 149 -0.58 4.63 -17.08
N ALA A 150 0.18 3.91 -16.26
CA ALA A 150 1.52 3.46 -16.62
C ALA A 150 1.50 2.52 -17.83
N PHE A 151 0.57 1.56 -17.89
CA PHE A 151 0.45 0.67 -19.05
C PHE A 151 0.06 1.42 -20.32
N GLN A 152 -0.85 2.40 -20.23
CA GLN A 152 -1.26 3.22 -21.36
C GLN A 152 -0.12 4.08 -21.92
N LEU A 153 0.80 4.53 -21.07
CA LEU A 153 1.98 5.32 -21.48
C LEU A 153 3.08 4.45 -22.11
N LEU A 154 3.30 3.23 -21.58
CA LEU A 154 4.43 2.39 -21.99
C LEU A 154 4.09 1.42 -23.14
N THR A 155 2.81 1.10 -23.38
CA THR A 155 2.41 0.02 -24.29
C THR A 155 1.23 0.42 -25.19
N ASP A 156 1.19 -0.10 -26.43
CA ASP A 156 0.07 0.05 -27.38
C ASP A 156 -1.11 -0.92 -27.15
N ILE A 157 -1.05 -1.73 -26.10
CA ILE A 157 -2.01 -2.78 -25.79
C ILE A 157 -3.07 -2.22 -24.85
N ASN A 158 -4.31 -2.68 -24.99
CA ASN A 158 -5.39 -2.28 -24.11
C ASN A 158 -5.06 -2.64 -22.64
N PRO A 159 -4.87 -1.63 -21.76
CA PRO A 159 -4.42 -1.83 -20.38
C PRO A 159 -5.49 -2.48 -19.47
N THR A 160 -6.75 -2.57 -19.90
CA THR A 160 -7.83 -3.15 -19.10
C THR A 160 -7.59 -4.63 -18.75
N VAL A 161 -7.08 -5.42 -19.70
CA VAL A 161 -6.85 -6.87 -19.51
C VAL A 161 -5.79 -7.15 -18.42
N PRO A 162 -4.57 -6.60 -18.48
CA PRO A 162 -3.55 -6.86 -17.46
C PRO A 162 -3.94 -6.33 -16.08
N VAL A 163 -4.65 -5.20 -15.99
CA VAL A 163 -5.12 -4.64 -14.70
C VAL A 163 -6.15 -5.56 -14.04
N ILE A 164 -7.10 -6.11 -14.80
CA ILE A 164 -8.07 -7.10 -14.27
C ILE A 164 -7.36 -8.35 -13.79
N ILE A 165 -6.41 -8.89 -14.57
CA ILE A 165 -5.63 -10.07 -14.16
C ILE A 165 -4.87 -9.79 -12.86
N LEU A 166 -4.22 -8.63 -12.75
CA LEU A 166 -3.51 -8.22 -11.54
C LEU A 166 -4.44 -8.11 -10.34
N ALA A 167 -5.63 -7.52 -10.50
CA ALA A 167 -6.62 -7.42 -9.44
C ALA A 167 -7.12 -8.81 -8.99
N VAL A 168 -7.43 -9.71 -9.93
CA VAL A 168 -7.88 -11.08 -9.64
C VAL A 168 -6.78 -11.86 -8.92
N VAL A 169 -5.53 -11.79 -9.40
CA VAL A 169 -4.38 -12.41 -8.73
C VAL A 169 -4.23 -11.85 -7.33
N THR A 170 -4.37 -10.53 -7.16
CA THR A 170 -4.20 -9.85 -5.88
C THR A 170 -5.23 -10.28 -4.85
N VAL A 171 -6.49 -10.31 -5.25
CA VAL A 171 -7.59 -10.80 -4.42
C VAL A 171 -7.41 -12.28 -4.12
N THR A 172 -7.01 -13.09 -5.10
CA THR A 172 -6.86 -14.54 -4.94
C THR A 172 -5.75 -14.88 -3.95
N TYR A 173 -4.58 -14.23 -4.02
CA TYR A 173 -3.53 -14.48 -3.04
C TYR A 173 -3.97 -13.96 -1.67
N SER A 174 -4.56 -12.77 -1.58
CA SER A 174 -4.93 -12.18 -0.29
C SER A 174 -6.00 -13.01 0.44
N SER A 175 -7.01 -13.46 -0.31
CA SER A 175 -8.07 -14.36 0.18
C SER A 175 -7.49 -15.67 0.70
N LYS A 176 -6.72 -16.38 -0.14
CA LYS A 176 -6.30 -17.76 0.16
C LYS A 176 -5.41 -17.88 1.39
N TYR A 177 -4.72 -16.81 1.79
CA TYR A 177 -3.84 -16.80 2.96
C TYR A 177 -4.44 -16.11 4.18
N ARG A 178 -5.55 -15.36 4.04
CA ARG A 178 -6.14 -14.57 5.14
C ARG A 178 -7.42 -15.17 5.72
N PHE A 179 -8.03 -16.19 5.09
CA PHE A 179 -9.29 -16.78 5.56
C PHE A 179 -9.17 -18.01 6.49
N HIS A 180 -7.97 -18.33 6.98
CA HIS A 180 -7.86 -19.15 8.19
C HIS A 180 -7.88 -18.23 9.41
N PHE A 181 -9.05 -17.65 9.68
CA PHE A 181 -9.40 -17.07 10.98
C PHE A 181 -9.81 -18.20 11.93
#